data_AF-A0AAU5BBM8-F1
#
_entry.id   AF-A0AAU5BBM8-F1
#
_cell.length_a   1.000
_cell.length_b   1.000
_cell.length_c   1.000
_cell.angle_alpha   90.00
_cell.angle_beta   90.00
_cell.angle_gamma   90.00
#
_symmetry.space_group_name_H-M   'P 1'
#
loop_
_entity.id
_entity.type
_entity.pdbx_description
1 polymer ?
#
loop_
_entity_poly.entity_id
_entity_poly.type
_entity_poly.pdbx_seq_one_letter_code
_entity_poly.pdbx_strand_id
1 'polypeptide(L)'
;MTTDRAAQAAERLGRGHRPDGPATPPPAGRDASPPRLSEEEVRAAEAELGITFPEGYREYLLRRSAGGRVKRLLHTPEGWRWEEDWRTNHALLSTPFPHPDSYRAREDELDAREPRPEDFPDPGAHRAAWARWDAEYEVFQEHKTAGAVFIQDNGCGFSTLLVVTGPHRGTLWFDGRATCDRILPLDLDGGPVLFPEWLDRNSMDLLGW
;
A
#
# COMPACT_ATOMS: atom_id res chain seq x y z
N MET A 1 18.85 -25.83 33.18
CA MET A 1 20.25 -25.41 33.32
C MET A 1 20.70 -24.93 31.95
N THR A 2 20.34 -23.74 31.44
CA THR A 2 20.32 -22.36 31.98
C THR A 2 21.71 -21.75 32.14
N THR A 3 22.06 -20.85 31.21
CA THR A 3 22.85 -19.58 31.28
C THR A 3 23.11 -19.18 29.82
N ASP A 4 22.39 -18.26 29.17
CA ASP A 4 22.15 -16.82 29.41
C ASP A 4 23.40 -15.92 29.38
N ARG A 5 23.19 -14.76 28.72
CA ARG A 5 23.94 -13.50 28.65
C ARG A 5 24.92 -13.36 27.48
N ALA A 6 24.69 -12.50 26.47
CA ALA A 6 24.15 -11.13 26.51
C ALA A 6 24.86 -10.27 27.57
N ALA A 7 26.13 -9.93 27.31
CA ALA A 7 26.82 -8.73 27.82
C ALA A 7 28.33 -8.83 27.51
N GLN A 8 28.75 -8.42 26.31
CA GLN A 8 30.16 -8.08 26.08
C GLN A 8 30.32 -7.11 24.90
N ALA A 9 29.87 -5.88 25.10
CA ALA A 9 30.40 -4.71 24.39
C ALA A 9 30.06 -3.42 25.17
N ALA A 10 30.35 -3.42 26.48
CA ALA A 10 30.44 -2.19 27.26
C ALA A 10 31.91 -2.01 27.66
N GLU A 11 32.34 -0.75 27.72
CA GLU A 11 33.65 -0.27 28.16
C GLU A 11 34.77 -0.23 27.12
N ARG A 12 34.80 0.85 26.34
CA ARG A 12 35.98 1.73 26.30
C ARG A 12 35.54 3.19 26.30
N LEU A 13 35.50 3.77 27.51
CA LEU A 13 35.41 5.20 27.76
C LEU A 13 36.71 5.90 27.36
N GLY A 14 36.59 7.12 26.82
CA GLY A 14 37.41 8.22 27.33
C GLY A 14 37.94 9.24 26.33
N ARG A 15 37.49 10.49 26.54
CA ARG A 15 38.09 11.80 26.20
C ARG A 15 37.83 12.26 24.76
N GLY A 16 37.16 13.38 24.45
CA GLY A 16 36.84 14.59 25.21
C GLY A 16 37.62 15.78 24.62
N HIS A 17 36.99 16.64 23.82
CA HIS A 17 37.35 18.07 23.68
C HIS A 17 36.30 18.82 22.84
N ARG A 18 35.81 19.95 23.35
CA ARG A 18 34.98 20.95 22.67
C ARG A 18 35.92 22.01 22.08
N PRO A 19 35.60 22.57 20.90
CA PRO A 19 35.79 24.00 20.71
C PRO A 19 34.49 24.67 20.27
N ASP A 20 34.18 25.79 20.94
CA ASP A 20 33.12 26.72 20.56
C ASP A 20 33.49 27.39 19.23
N GLY A 21 32.66 27.14 18.21
CA GLY A 21 32.66 27.85 16.93
C GLY A 21 31.28 28.49 16.70
N PRO A 22 31.19 29.60 15.95
CA PRO A 22 29.98 30.39 15.85
C PRO A 22 28.81 29.57 15.31
N ALA A 23 27.68 29.67 16.01
CA ALA A 23 26.45 28.93 15.76
C ALA A 23 26.05 29.01 14.27
N THR A 24 26.06 27.86 13.61
CA THR A 24 25.40 27.68 12.32
C THR A 24 23.91 28.01 12.49
N PRO A 25 23.32 28.88 11.67
CA PRO A 25 21.88 29.11 11.74
C PRO A 25 21.15 27.78 11.52
N PRO A 26 20.07 27.50 12.27
CA PRO A 26 19.32 26.26 12.11
C PRO A 26 18.82 26.15 10.67
N PRO A 27 18.79 24.95 10.06
CA PRO A 27 18.19 24.78 8.75
C PRO A 27 16.74 25.28 8.81
N ALA A 28 16.39 26.15 7.86
CA ALA A 28 15.05 26.70 7.72
C ALA A 28 14.00 25.58 7.73
N GLY A 29 12.88 25.87 8.38
CA GLY A 29 11.91 24.91 8.90
C GLY A 29 11.45 23.83 7.91
N ARG A 30 11.35 22.60 8.43
CA ARG A 30 10.52 21.51 7.91
C ARG A 30 9.03 21.77 8.17
N ASP A 31 8.54 22.96 7.80
CA ASP A 31 7.17 23.39 8.09
C ASP A 31 6.49 24.07 6.89
N ALA A 32 6.97 23.79 5.67
CA ALA A 32 6.17 24.04 4.48
C ALA A 32 5.24 22.85 4.29
N SER A 33 3.93 23.02 4.57
CA SER A 33 2.93 22.09 4.08
C SER A 33 3.19 21.84 2.59
N PRO A 34 3.30 20.57 2.14
CA PRO A 34 3.68 20.28 0.77
C PRO A 34 2.68 20.95 -0.20
N PRO A 35 3.13 21.52 -1.32
CA PRO A 35 2.25 22.25 -2.21
C PRO A 35 1.17 21.33 -2.78
N ARG A 36 -0.03 21.88 -2.93
CA ARG A 36 -1.11 21.30 -3.76
C ARG A 36 -0.59 21.10 -5.19
N LEU A 37 -1.11 20.09 -5.89
CA LEU A 37 -0.79 19.91 -7.30
C LEU A 37 -1.57 20.90 -8.16
N SER A 38 -0.96 21.33 -9.26
CA SER A 38 -1.62 22.07 -10.33
C SER A 38 -2.41 21.14 -11.25
N GLU A 39 -3.33 21.71 -12.02
CA GLU A 39 -4.06 20.98 -13.06
C GLU A 39 -3.14 20.33 -14.10
N GLU A 40 -2.00 20.95 -14.39
CA GLU A 40 -0.99 20.42 -15.32
C GLU A 40 -0.28 19.20 -14.74
N GLU A 41 0.13 19.27 -13.47
CA GLU A 41 0.74 18.16 -12.76
C GLU A 41 -0.20 16.97 -12.63
N VAL A 42 -1.47 17.21 -12.27
CA VAL A 42 -2.48 16.14 -12.18
C VAL A 42 -2.70 15.47 -13.53
N ARG A 43 -2.79 16.24 -14.63
CA ARG A 43 -2.90 15.66 -15.98
C ARG A 43 -1.65 14.88 -16.39
N ALA A 44 -0.46 15.37 -16.02
CA ALA A 44 0.79 14.66 -16.29
C ALA A 44 0.84 13.32 -15.54
N ALA A 45 0.42 13.31 -14.27
CA ALA A 45 0.33 12.10 -13.47
C ALA A 45 -0.65 11.09 -14.07
N GLU A 46 -1.86 11.53 -14.43
CA GLU A 46 -2.86 10.68 -15.09
C GLU A 46 -2.34 10.07 -16.40
N ALA A 47 -1.68 10.88 -17.23
CA ALA A 47 -1.12 10.42 -18.50
C ALA A 47 -0.01 9.38 -18.30
N GLU A 48 0.90 9.60 -17.35
CA GLU A 48 2.00 8.68 -17.06
C GLU A 48 1.51 7.37 -16.42
N LEU A 49 0.57 7.48 -15.48
CA LEU A 49 0.00 6.33 -14.77
C LEU A 49 -1.03 5.56 -15.61
N GLY A 50 -1.45 6.09 -16.76
CA GLY A 50 -2.43 5.46 -17.65
C GLY A 50 -3.83 5.36 -17.04
N ILE A 51 -4.20 6.29 -16.14
CA ILE A 51 -5.48 6.32 -15.43
C ILE A 51 -6.08 7.71 -15.45
N THR A 52 -7.36 7.81 -15.08
CA THR A 52 -7.98 9.09 -14.72
C THR A 52 -8.34 9.03 -13.25
N PHE A 53 -7.91 10.00 -12.44
CA PHE A 53 -8.20 9.99 -11.01
C PHE A 53 -9.69 10.20 -10.73
N PRO A 54 -10.28 9.45 -9.78
CA PRO A 54 -11.64 9.70 -9.33
C PRO A 54 -11.84 11.16 -8.96
N GLU A 55 -13.00 11.74 -9.28
CA GLU A 55 -13.26 13.18 -9.15
C GLU A 55 -12.95 13.69 -7.74
N GLY A 56 -13.44 13.01 -6.70
CA GLY A 56 -13.16 13.38 -5.31
C GLY A 56 -11.68 13.33 -4.93
N TYR A 57 -10.89 12.41 -5.52
CA TYR A 57 -9.45 12.35 -5.30
C TYR A 57 -8.72 13.44 -6.08
N ARG A 58 -9.15 13.72 -7.32
CA ARG A 58 -8.62 14.82 -8.14
C ARG A 58 -8.81 16.16 -7.44
N GLU A 59 -10.01 16.44 -6.93
CA GLU A 59 -10.28 17.66 -6.17
C GLU A 59 -9.41 17.77 -4.93
N TYR A 60 -9.17 16.66 -4.24
CA TYR A 60 -8.26 16.61 -3.10
C TYR A 60 -6.83 17.00 -3.48
N LEU A 61 -6.28 16.44 -4.57
CA LEU A 61 -4.93 16.77 -5.05
C LEU A 61 -4.78 18.26 -5.39
N LEU A 62 -5.84 18.89 -5.90
CA LEU A 62 -5.85 20.30 -6.32
C LEU A 62 -6.08 21.27 -5.15
N ARG A 63 -6.91 20.90 -4.17
CA ARG A 63 -7.40 21.83 -3.12
C ARG A 63 -6.76 21.63 -1.76
N ARG A 64 -6.29 20.42 -1.43
CA ARG A 64 -5.65 20.12 -0.14
C ARG A 64 -4.18 19.80 -0.36
N SER A 65 -3.35 20.28 0.57
CA SER A 65 -1.99 19.76 0.70
C SER A 65 -2.10 18.29 1.07
N ALA A 66 -1.41 17.42 0.34
CA ALA A 66 -1.35 16.01 0.66
C ALA A 66 -0.56 15.82 1.97
N GLY A 67 -1.26 15.82 3.10
CA GLY A 67 -0.67 15.69 4.43
C GLY A 67 -1.63 15.11 5.46
N GLY A 68 -1.15 14.13 6.24
CA GLY A 68 -1.77 13.62 7.47
C GLY A 68 -2.03 12.11 7.47
N ARG A 69 -2.83 11.60 6.51
CA ARG A 69 -3.23 10.18 6.45
C ARG A 69 -3.14 9.55 5.05
N VAL A 70 -3.31 10.37 4.02
CA VAL A 70 -3.30 9.92 2.62
C VAL A 70 -1.87 10.00 2.12
N LYS A 71 -1.34 8.90 1.60
CA LYS A 71 -0.01 8.87 0.95
C LYS A 71 0.04 9.94 -0.13
N ARG A 72 1.10 10.75 -0.12
CA ARG A 72 1.23 11.90 -1.01
C ARG A 72 1.61 11.46 -2.42
N LEU A 73 0.85 11.90 -3.43
CA LEU A 73 1.29 11.77 -4.82
C LEU A 73 2.38 12.81 -5.11
N LEU A 74 3.51 12.36 -5.63
CA LEU A 74 4.68 13.20 -5.91
C LEU A 74 5.38 12.74 -7.19
N HIS A 75 6.07 13.66 -7.84
CA HIS A 75 6.88 13.40 -9.01
C HIS A 75 8.35 13.23 -8.57
N THR A 76 8.92 12.04 -8.76
CA THR A 76 10.34 11.74 -8.51
C THR A 76 11.11 11.64 -9.83
N PRO A 77 12.45 11.51 -9.80
CA PRO A 77 13.22 11.21 -11.01
C PRO A 77 12.78 9.93 -11.73
N GLU A 78 12.12 9.00 -11.03
CA GLU A 78 11.58 7.76 -11.56
C GLU A 78 10.13 7.87 -12.05
N GLY A 79 9.49 9.03 -11.89
CA GLY A 79 8.11 9.30 -12.31
C GLY A 79 7.15 9.62 -11.17
N TRP A 80 5.85 9.60 -11.47
CA TRP A 80 4.76 9.84 -10.52
C TRP A 80 4.52 8.63 -9.62
N ARG A 81 4.54 8.85 -8.31
CA ARG A 81 4.34 7.79 -7.29
C ARG A 81 3.75 8.33 -5.99
N TRP A 82 3.16 7.42 -5.23
CA TRP A 82 2.73 7.70 -3.87
C TRP A 82 3.90 7.54 -2.88
N GLU A 83 4.03 8.51 -1.98
CA GLU A 83 5.04 8.53 -0.92
C GLU A 83 4.91 7.30 -0.03
N GLU A 84 6.03 6.65 0.27
CA GLU A 84 6.08 5.43 1.10
C GLU A 84 5.15 4.31 0.59
N ASP A 85 4.86 4.31 -0.71
CA ASP A 85 4.14 3.24 -1.35
C ASP A 85 5.06 2.38 -2.22
N TRP A 86 5.09 1.11 -1.85
CA TRP A 86 5.78 0.04 -2.58
C TRP A 86 4.81 -1.10 -2.92
N ARG A 87 3.54 -0.99 -2.53
CA ARG A 87 2.53 -2.05 -2.68
C ARG A 87 1.67 -1.88 -3.93
N THR A 88 1.48 -0.65 -4.42
CA THR A 88 0.76 -0.41 -5.67
C THR A 88 1.55 -0.98 -6.84
N ASN A 89 0.97 -1.96 -7.55
CA ASN A 89 1.50 -2.41 -8.83
C ASN A 89 1.06 -1.44 -9.94
N HIS A 90 1.96 -0.52 -10.31
CA HIS A 90 1.70 0.50 -11.33
C HIS A 90 1.34 -0.09 -12.71
N ALA A 91 1.84 -1.29 -13.05
CA ALA A 91 1.54 -1.94 -14.32
C ALA A 91 0.09 -2.43 -14.42
N LEU A 92 -0.62 -2.56 -13.29
CA LEU A 92 -2.01 -3.03 -13.22
C LEU A 92 -3.01 -1.89 -12.98
N LEU A 93 -2.58 -0.62 -12.94
CA LEU A 93 -3.48 0.50 -12.65
C LEU A 93 -4.55 0.74 -13.72
N SER A 94 -4.26 0.43 -14.98
CA SER A 94 -5.22 0.53 -16.09
C SER A 94 -6.10 -0.72 -16.24
N THR A 95 -5.84 -1.77 -15.46
CA THR A 95 -6.69 -2.96 -15.39
C THR A 95 -7.86 -2.70 -14.43
N PRO A 96 -9.11 -3.04 -14.77
CA PRO A 96 -10.25 -2.86 -13.86
C PRO A 96 -10.07 -3.59 -12.52
N PHE A 97 -10.42 -2.91 -11.42
CA PHE A 97 -10.45 -3.54 -10.11
C PHE A 97 -11.47 -4.70 -10.06
N PRO A 98 -11.02 -5.92 -9.72
CA PRO A 98 -11.91 -7.07 -9.68
C PRO A 98 -12.76 -7.05 -8.41
N HIS A 99 -14.04 -7.39 -8.55
CA HIS A 99 -14.88 -7.61 -7.39
C HIS A 99 -14.39 -8.88 -6.64
N PRO A 100 -14.33 -8.90 -5.29
CA PRO A 100 -13.83 -10.06 -4.57
C PRO A 100 -14.46 -11.40 -4.92
N ASP A 101 -15.76 -11.40 -5.22
CA ASP A 101 -16.47 -12.62 -5.60
C ASP A 101 -16.03 -13.18 -6.96
N SER A 102 -15.45 -12.37 -7.84
CA SER A 102 -15.05 -12.83 -9.19
C SER A 102 -13.82 -13.74 -9.17
N TYR A 103 -13.00 -13.69 -8.12
CA TYR A 103 -11.77 -14.48 -8.02
C TYR A 103 -11.81 -15.60 -6.98
N ARG A 104 -12.90 -15.76 -6.21
CA ARG A 104 -13.00 -16.78 -5.15
C ARG A 104 -12.79 -18.20 -5.66
N ALA A 105 -13.51 -18.59 -6.72
CA ALA A 105 -13.37 -19.94 -7.26
C ALA A 105 -11.94 -20.22 -7.76
N ARG A 106 -11.27 -19.19 -8.30
CA ARG A 106 -9.90 -19.30 -8.76
C ARG A 106 -8.90 -19.40 -7.61
N GLU A 107 -9.16 -18.69 -6.51
CA GLU A 107 -8.41 -18.83 -5.26
C GLU A 107 -8.55 -20.25 -4.70
N ASP A 108 -9.78 -20.75 -4.58
CA ASP A 108 -10.03 -22.12 -4.10
C ASP A 108 -9.29 -23.18 -4.95
N GLU A 109 -9.26 -23.00 -6.27
CA GLU A 109 -8.49 -23.86 -7.20
C GLU A 109 -6.97 -23.76 -7.01
N LEU A 110 -6.45 -22.59 -6.65
CA LEU A 110 -5.03 -22.39 -6.36
C LEU A 110 -4.67 -23.04 -5.03
N ASP A 111 -5.46 -22.79 -3.99
CA ASP A 111 -5.28 -23.35 -2.65
C ASP A 111 -5.35 -24.88 -2.68
N ALA A 112 -6.30 -25.45 -3.43
CA ALA A 112 -6.41 -26.90 -3.59
C ALA A 112 -5.21 -27.55 -4.31
N ARG A 113 -4.44 -26.76 -5.07
CA ARG A 113 -3.23 -27.21 -5.79
C ARG A 113 -1.94 -26.93 -5.03
N GLU A 114 -2.01 -26.42 -3.80
CA GLU A 114 -0.81 -26.19 -2.99
C GLU A 114 0.02 -27.48 -2.89
N PRO A 115 1.28 -27.48 -3.35
CA PRO A 115 2.14 -28.66 -3.31
C PRO A 115 2.41 -29.09 -1.87
N ARG A 116 2.05 -30.34 -1.52
CA ARG A 116 2.30 -30.90 -0.19
C ARG A 116 3.53 -31.80 -0.21
N PRO A 117 4.38 -31.78 0.83
CA PRO A 117 5.60 -32.60 0.87
C PRO A 117 5.37 -34.09 0.61
N GLU A 118 4.24 -34.65 1.07
CA GLU A 118 3.86 -36.05 0.92
C GLU A 118 3.57 -36.51 -0.52
N ASP A 119 3.29 -35.59 -1.43
CA ASP A 119 2.96 -35.89 -2.83
C ASP A 119 4.20 -36.07 -3.72
N PHE A 120 5.40 -35.87 -3.17
CA PHE A 120 6.65 -35.84 -3.94
C PHE A 120 7.65 -36.91 -3.49
N PRO A 121 8.43 -37.48 -4.43
CA PRO A 121 9.38 -38.53 -4.14
C PRO A 121 10.58 -38.06 -3.32
N ASP A 122 10.90 -36.76 -3.40
CA ASP A 122 12.01 -36.15 -2.67
C ASP A 122 11.77 -34.64 -2.42
N PRO A 123 12.48 -34.05 -1.43
CA PRO A 123 12.32 -32.63 -1.10
C PRO A 123 12.68 -31.65 -2.22
N GLY A 124 13.55 -32.03 -3.17
CA GLY A 124 13.92 -31.21 -4.31
C GLY A 124 12.78 -31.06 -5.32
N ALA A 125 12.10 -32.16 -5.64
CA ALA A 125 10.91 -32.15 -6.47
C ALA A 125 9.79 -31.30 -5.86
N HIS A 126 9.54 -31.46 -4.55
CA HIS A 126 8.59 -30.63 -3.81
C HIS A 126 8.93 -29.14 -3.89
N ARG A 127 10.19 -28.76 -3.61
CA ARG A 127 10.62 -27.34 -3.67
C ARG A 127 10.40 -26.73 -5.06
N ALA A 128 10.66 -27.48 -6.13
CA ALA A 128 10.45 -26.99 -7.49
C ALA A 128 8.96 -26.80 -7.81
N ALA A 129 8.10 -27.72 -7.37
CA ALA A 129 6.65 -27.58 -7.53
C ALA A 129 6.10 -26.41 -6.71
N TRP A 130 6.54 -26.29 -5.45
CA TRP A 130 6.16 -25.20 -4.55
C TRP A 130 6.54 -23.84 -5.14
N ALA A 131 7.78 -23.67 -5.61
CA ALA A 131 8.22 -22.41 -6.21
C ALA A 131 7.41 -22.00 -7.45
N ARG A 132 6.95 -22.98 -8.26
CA ARG A 132 6.09 -22.70 -9.41
C ARG A 132 4.69 -22.26 -8.97
N TRP A 133 4.14 -22.94 -7.97
CA TRP A 133 2.84 -22.59 -7.41
C TRP A 133 2.87 -21.21 -6.76
N ASP A 134 3.91 -20.92 -5.96
CA ASP A 134 4.11 -19.63 -5.28
C ASP A 134 4.21 -18.47 -6.28
N ALA A 135 4.97 -18.63 -7.36
CA ALA A 135 5.02 -17.63 -8.43
C ALA A 135 3.68 -17.41 -9.14
N GLU A 136 2.87 -18.48 -9.34
CA GLU A 136 1.52 -18.36 -9.88
C GLU A 136 0.58 -17.64 -8.89
N TYR A 137 0.72 -17.95 -7.60
CA TYR A 137 -0.06 -17.38 -6.51
C TYR A 137 0.26 -15.90 -6.29
N GLU A 138 1.53 -15.51 -6.34
CA GLU A 138 1.98 -14.13 -6.23
C GLU A 138 1.34 -13.26 -7.33
N VAL A 139 1.42 -13.70 -8.59
CA VAL A 139 0.74 -13.03 -9.71
C VAL A 139 -0.75 -12.91 -9.45
N PHE A 140 -1.40 -13.96 -8.95
CA PHE A 140 -2.82 -13.93 -8.60
C PHE A 140 -3.13 -12.89 -7.51
N GLN A 141 -2.31 -12.82 -6.45
CA GLN A 141 -2.48 -11.87 -5.35
C GLN A 141 -2.28 -10.41 -5.80
N GLU A 142 -1.37 -10.13 -6.73
CA GLU A 142 -1.23 -8.78 -7.32
C GLU A 142 -2.50 -8.36 -8.07
N HIS A 143 -3.10 -9.28 -8.82
CA HIS A 143 -4.30 -9.01 -9.61
C HIS A 143 -5.53 -8.69 -8.75
N LYS A 144 -5.60 -9.17 -7.50
CA LYS A 144 -6.70 -8.81 -6.58
C LYS A 144 -6.77 -7.31 -6.29
N THR A 145 -5.66 -6.58 -6.46
CA THR A 145 -5.57 -5.13 -6.25
C THR A 145 -5.35 -4.34 -7.54
N ALA A 146 -5.52 -4.97 -8.70
CA ALA A 146 -5.47 -4.27 -9.99
C ALA A 146 -6.43 -3.06 -10.00
N GLY A 147 -6.07 -1.98 -10.67
CA GLY A 147 -6.94 -0.79 -10.74
C GLY A 147 -7.18 -0.07 -9.43
N ALA A 148 -6.41 -0.35 -8.37
CA ALA A 148 -6.49 0.33 -7.08
C ALA A 148 -5.11 0.80 -6.59
N VAL A 149 -5.12 1.83 -5.75
CA VAL A 149 -3.91 2.44 -5.16
C VAL A 149 -3.98 2.38 -3.64
N PHE A 150 -2.85 2.09 -2.99
CA PHE A 150 -2.73 2.02 -1.54
C PHE A 150 -2.62 3.43 -0.94
N ILE A 151 -3.74 4.05 -0.61
CA ILE A 151 -3.76 5.46 -0.18
C ILE A 151 -3.46 5.68 1.30
N GLN A 152 -3.57 4.66 2.14
CA GLN A 152 -3.27 4.75 3.57
C GLN A 152 -2.77 3.41 4.11
N ASP A 153 -1.72 3.44 4.94
CA ASP A 153 -1.32 2.32 5.80
C ASP A 153 -2.13 2.37 7.11
N ASN A 154 -2.68 1.22 7.52
CA ASN A 154 -3.48 1.08 8.74
C ASN A 154 -2.75 0.30 9.85
N GLY A 155 -1.45 0.00 9.68
CA GLY A 155 -0.64 -0.86 10.54
C GLY A 155 -0.89 -2.35 10.31
N CYS A 156 0.00 -3.21 10.83
CA CYS A 156 -0.14 -4.67 10.82
C CYS A 156 -0.37 -5.30 9.43
N GLY A 157 0.10 -4.65 8.35
CA GLY A 157 -0.10 -5.10 6.97
C GLY A 157 -1.45 -4.71 6.36
N PHE A 158 -2.33 -4.05 7.13
CA PHE A 158 -3.60 -3.51 6.63
C PHE A 158 -3.40 -2.20 5.89
N SER A 159 -4.25 -1.95 4.90
CA SER A 159 -4.22 -0.71 4.14
C SER A 159 -5.59 -0.34 3.61
N THR A 160 -5.75 0.92 3.24
CA THR A 160 -6.94 1.40 2.54
C THR A 160 -6.60 1.59 1.08
N LEU A 161 -7.44 1.02 0.21
CA LEU A 161 -7.35 1.10 -1.24
C LEU A 161 -8.34 2.14 -1.77
N LEU A 162 -7.90 2.96 -2.73
CA LEU A 162 -8.78 3.74 -3.59
C LEU A 162 -8.83 3.07 -4.96
N VAL A 163 -10.03 2.74 -5.43
CA VAL A 163 -10.19 2.21 -6.79
C VAL A 163 -10.12 3.35 -7.80
N VAL A 164 -9.21 3.23 -8.76
CA VAL A 164 -8.97 4.24 -9.82
C VAL A 164 -9.48 3.80 -11.20
N THR A 165 -9.67 2.49 -11.41
CA THR A 165 -10.09 1.93 -12.70
C THR A 165 -11.15 0.84 -12.54
N GLY A 166 -12.16 0.84 -13.42
CA GLY A 166 -13.23 -0.16 -13.45
C GLY A 166 -14.56 0.29 -12.82
N PRO A 167 -15.53 -0.63 -12.64
CA PRO A 167 -16.88 -0.30 -12.18
C PRO A 167 -16.97 0.29 -10.78
N HIS A 168 -15.99 -0.01 -9.92
CA HIS A 168 -15.92 0.48 -8.54
C HIS A 168 -15.11 1.77 -8.39
N ARG A 169 -14.74 2.43 -9.50
CA ARG A 169 -13.88 3.63 -9.49
C ARG A 169 -14.42 4.73 -8.56
N GLY A 170 -13.54 5.23 -7.69
CA GLY A 170 -13.82 6.25 -6.70
C GLY A 170 -14.25 5.72 -5.33
N THR A 171 -14.52 4.42 -5.23
CA THR A 171 -14.88 3.75 -3.96
C THR A 171 -13.65 3.30 -3.18
N LEU A 172 -13.82 3.17 -1.86
CA LEU A 172 -12.76 2.83 -0.92
C LEU A 172 -12.95 1.41 -0.39
N TRP A 173 -11.84 0.71 -0.24
CA TRP A 173 -11.81 -0.69 0.20
C TRP A 173 -10.74 -0.87 1.27
N PHE A 174 -10.96 -1.83 2.15
CA PHE A 174 -9.99 -2.24 3.16
C PHE A 174 -9.26 -3.50 2.68
N ASP A 175 -7.93 -3.42 2.56
CA ASP A 175 -7.09 -4.58 2.32
C ASP A 175 -6.85 -5.32 3.65
N GLY A 176 -7.69 -6.32 3.91
CA GLY A 176 -7.65 -7.20 5.07
C GLY A 176 -6.86 -8.49 4.85
N ARG A 177 -6.12 -8.61 3.73
CA ARG A 177 -5.47 -9.86 3.35
C ARG A 177 -4.42 -10.33 4.37
N ALA A 178 -3.87 -9.43 5.17
CA ALA A 178 -2.92 -9.79 6.24
C ALA A 178 -3.51 -10.72 7.31
N THR A 179 -4.84 -10.83 7.44
CA THR A 179 -5.48 -11.69 8.46
C THR A 179 -6.61 -12.56 7.96
N CYS A 180 -7.38 -12.11 6.95
CA CYS A 180 -8.56 -12.85 6.49
C CYS A 180 -8.55 -13.13 4.98
N ASP A 181 -7.44 -12.86 4.30
CA ASP A 181 -7.25 -13.03 2.84
C ASP A 181 -8.30 -12.30 1.96
N ARG A 182 -9.02 -11.33 2.55
CA ARG A 182 -10.10 -10.59 1.88
C ARG A 182 -9.77 -9.11 1.69
N ILE A 183 -10.30 -8.58 0.60
CA ILE A 183 -10.46 -7.16 0.37
C ILE A 183 -11.94 -6.86 0.60
N LEU A 184 -12.23 -5.93 1.51
CA LEU A 184 -13.57 -5.65 2.01
C LEU A 184 -14.03 -4.27 1.52
N PRO A 185 -15.26 -4.11 1.02
CA PRO A 185 -15.77 -2.79 0.69
C PRO A 185 -15.93 -1.98 1.97
N LEU A 186 -15.58 -0.70 1.93
CA LEU A 186 -16.03 0.22 2.97
C LEU A 186 -17.48 0.58 2.71
N ASP A 187 -18.29 0.56 3.77
CA ASP A 187 -19.71 0.86 3.75
C ASP A 187 -20.02 2.07 4.63
N LEU A 188 -20.86 2.96 4.12
CA LEU A 188 -21.48 4.04 4.88
C LEU A 188 -22.97 4.04 4.56
N ASP A 189 -23.78 3.80 5.58
CA ASP A 189 -25.24 3.78 5.50
C ASP A 189 -25.81 2.83 4.42
N GLY A 190 -25.14 1.69 4.18
CA GLY A 190 -25.55 0.68 3.20
C GLY A 190 -25.10 0.97 1.75
N GLY A 191 -24.22 1.94 1.57
CA GLY A 191 -23.66 2.34 0.28
C GLY A 191 -22.12 2.31 0.26
N PRO A 192 -21.52 2.21 -0.93
CA PRO A 192 -20.06 2.25 -1.07
C PRO A 192 -19.52 3.62 -0.66
N VAL A 193 -18.44 3.63 0.11
CA VAL A 193 -17.80 4.88 0.56
C VAL A 193 -16.97 5.48 -0.57
N LEU A 194 -17.20 6.76 -0.87
CA LEU A 194 -16.38 7.55 -1.79
C LEU A 194 -15.24 8.29 -1.07
N PHE A 195 -14.21 8.68 -1.84
CA PHE A 195 -13.03 9.33 -1.26
C PHE A 195 -13.31 10.55 -0.38
N PRO A 196 -14.15 11.53 -0.80
CA PRO A 196 -14.43 12.69 0.04
C PRO A 196 -15.14 12.34 1.35
N GLU A 197 -15.97 11.30 1.35
CA GLU A 197 -16.68 10.83 2.54
C GLU A 197 -15.71 10.14 3.50
N TRP A 198 -14.77 9.38 2.97
CA TRP A 198 -13.80 8.68 3.79
C TRP A 198 -12.79 9.61 4.51
N LEU A 199 -12.47 10.79 3.95
CA LEU A 199 -11.35 11.65 4.36
C LEU A 199 -11.21 11.95 5.86
N ASP A 200 -12.32 12.06 6.60
CA ASP A 200 -12.34 12.39 8.03
C ASP A 200 -12.75 11.18 8.91
N ARG A 201 -12.75 9.96 8.35
CA ARG A 201 -13.24 8.72 9.00
C ARG A 201 -12.16 7.63 9.04
N ASN A 202 -12.15 6.80 10.07
CA ASN A 202 -11.29 5.61 10.12
C ASN A 202 -11.86 4.49 9.24
N SER A 203 -11.02 3.82 8.44
CA SER A 203 -11.46 2.72 7.58
C SER A 203 -12.07 1.54 8.36
N MET A 204 -11.58 1.26 9.57
CA MET A 204 -12.11 0.16 10.39
C MET A 204 -13.51 0.44 10.94
N ASP A 205 -13.88 1.71 11.12
CA ASP A 205 -15.23 2.11 11.55
C ASP A 205 -16.26 1.97 10.41
N LEU A 206 -15.78 1.77 9.18
CA LEU A 206 -16.57 1.63 7.96
C LEU A 206 -16.65 0.19 7.45
N LEU A 207 -16.22 -0.76 8.28
CA LEU A 207 -16.41 -2.18 8.02
C LEU A 207 -17.78 -2.61 8.58
N GLY A 208 -18.61 -3.20 7.73
CA GLY A 208 -19.85 -3.84 8.14
C GLY A 208 -19.57 -5.15 8.86
N TRP A 209 -19.33 -5.08 10.18
CA TRP A 209 -19.20 -6.24 11.06
C TRP A 209 -20.52 -7.00 11.22
#